data_AF-A0A844U774-F1
#
_entry.id   AF-A0A844U774-F1
#
_cell.length_a   1.000
_cell.length_b   1.000
_cell.length_c   1.000
_cell.angle_alpha   90.00
_cell.angle_beta   90.00
_cell.angle_gamma   90.00
#
_symmetry.space_group_name_H-M   'P 1'
#
loop_
_entity.id
_entity.type
_entity.pdbx_description
1 polymer ?
#
loop_
_entity_poly.entity_id
_entity_poly.type
_entity_poly.pdbx_seq_one_letter_code
_entity_poly.pdbx_strand_id
1 'polypeptide(L)' 'KDKTHLGYYWVYHAPISKLVMFNYSPTRSGSAALPILKNFKGYLQTDGFIGYQAYGNKSDVTHLACWAHARRE' A
#
# COMPACT_ATOMS: atom_id res chain seq x y z
N LYS A 1 28.24 -17.66 5.58
CA LYS A 1 28.40 -16.63 4.52
C LYS A 1 27.00 -16.15 4.16
N ASP A 2 26.57 -15.08 4.82
CA ASP A 2 25.19 -14.58 4.75
C ASP A 2 24.86 -14.13 3.32
N LYS A 3 23.86 -14.79 2.73
CA LYS A 3 23.36 -14.42 1.40
C LYS A 3 22.31 -13.34 1.59
N THR A 4 22.47 -12.23 0.90
CA THR A 4 21.42 -11.22 0.78
C THR A 4 20.23 -11.83 0.05
N HIS A 5 19.02 -11.50 0.48
CA HIS A 5 17.78 -11.86 -0.21
C HIS A 5 17.01 -10.62 -0.66
N LEU A 6 16.15 -10.81 -1.65
CA LEU A 6 15.23 -9.77 -2.09
C LEU A 6 14.14 -9.57 -1.03
N GLY A 7 13.92 -8.32 -0.64
CA GLY A 7 12.86 -7.92 0.27
C GLY A 7 12.21 -6.63 -0.20
N TYR A 8 11.03 -6.34 0.34
CA TYR A 8 10.20 -5.23 -0.08
C TYR A 8 9.79 -4.41 1.14
N TYR A 9 9.87 -3.08 1.02
CA TYR A 9 9.25 -2.18 1.98
C TYR A 9 7.93 -1.67 1.41
N TRP A 10 6.87 -1.88 2.17
CA TRP A 10 5.58 -1.27 1.96
C TRP A 10 5.54 0.04 2.74
N VAL A 11 5.30 1.14 2.04
CA VAL A 11 5.31 2.47 2.63
C VAL A 11 3.88 2.95 2.78
N TYR A 12 3.53 3.34 4.00
CA TYR A 12 2.25 3.98 4.32
C TYR A 12 2.53 5.40 4.78
N HIS A 13 1.78 6.34 4.24
CA HIS A 13 1.88 7.75 4.60
C HIS A 13 0.52 8.25 5.06
N ALA A 14 0.46 8.73 6.29
CA ALA A 14 -0.70 9.40 6.86
C ALA A 14 -0.38 10.91 6.95
N PRO A 15 -0.72 11.70 5.91
CA PRO A 15 -0.24 13.08 5.77
C PRO A 15 -0.78 14.01 6.87
N ILE A 16 -2.03 13.81 7.29
CA ILE A 16 -2.68 14.64 8.32
C ILE A 16 -1.96 14.51 9.66
N SER A 17 -1.62 13.28 10.06
CA SER A 17 -0.89 13.00 11.30
C SER A 17 0.63 13.10 11.14
N LYS A 18 1.14 13.38 9.94
CA LYS A 18 2.58 13.43 9.60
C LYS A 18 3.32 12.15 9.96
N LEU A 19 2.66 11.00 9.81
CA LEU A 19 3.24 9.69 10.09
C LEU A 19 3.64 8.97 8.81
N VAL A 20 4.81 8.32 8.86
CA VAL A 20 5.29 7.42 7.82
C VAL A 20 5.63 6.09 8.47
N MET A 21 5.13 4.99 7.88
CA MET A 21 5.44 3.63 8.31
C MET A 21 6.10 2.87 7.16
N PHE A 22 7.22 2.23 7.49
CA PHE A 22 7.90 1.28 6.61
C PHE A 22 7.64 -0.13 7.13
N ASN A 23 6.89 -0.92 6.38
CA ASN A 23 6.60 -2.31 6.71
C ASN A 23 7.41 -3.24 5.82
N TYR A 24 8.36 -3.96 6.39
CA TYR A 24 9.16 -4.93 5.65
C TYR A 24 8.37 -6.21 5.36
N SER A 25 8.52 -6.74 4.16
CA SER A 25 8.01 -8.06 3.76
C SER A 25 9.04 -8.78 2.89
N PRO A 26 9.23 -10.10 3.06
CA PRO A 26 10.02 -10.90 2.12
C PRO A 26 9.34 -11.03 0.75
N THR A 27 8.08 -10.60 0.59
CA THR A 27 7.33 -10.68 -0.68
C THR A 27 6.67 -9.35 -1.04
N ARG A 28 6.47 -9.13 -2.35
CA ARG A 28 5.66 -8.03 -2.90
C ARG A 28 4.16 -8.35 -2.95
N SER A 29 3.71 -9.39 -2.23
CA SER A 29 2.30 -9.76 -2.23
C SER A 29 1.45 -8.73 -1.49
N GLY A 30 0.24 -8.45 -1.99
CA GLY A 30 -0.75 -7.62 -1.29
C GLY A 30 -1.11 -8.13 0.11
N SER A 31 -0.79 -9.39 0.43
CA SER A 31 -0.91 -9.94 1.78
C SER A 31 -0.12 -9.17 2.84
N ALA A 32 0.93 -8.43 2.45
CA ALA A 32 1.64 -7.55 3.38
C ALA A 32 0.84 -6.29 3.75
N ALA A 33 -0.02 -5.81 2.85
CA ALA A 33 -0.86 -4.64 3.09
C ALA A 33 -2.21 -4.95 3.73
N LEU A 34 -2.77 -6.15 3.47
CA LEU A 34 -4.08 -6.58 3.97
C LEU A 34 -4.25 -6.42 5.49
N PRO A 35 -3.32 -6.86 6.35
CA PRO A 35 -3.43 -6.70 7.79
C PRO A 35 -3.42 -5.24 8.24
N ILE A 36 -2.55 -4.41 7.65
CA ILE A 36 -2.39 -3.00 8.02
C ILE A 36 -3.64 -2.19 7.67
N LEU A 37 -4.23 -2.45 6.49
CA LEU A 37 -5.39 -1.72 5.99
C LEU A 37 -6.73 -2.41 6.32
N LYS A 38 -6.72 -3.48 7.13
CA LYS A 38 -7.91 -4.29 7.43
C LYS A 38 -9.08 -3.46 7.97
N ASN A 39 -8.79 -2.49 8.84
CA ASN A 39 -9.80 -1.63 9.48
C ASN A 39 -9.71 -0.17 9.01
N PHE A 40 -8.95 0.10 7.94
CA PHE A 40 -8.83 1.45 7.40
C PHE A 40 -10.16 1.94 6.82
N LYS A 41 -10.48 3.20 7.08
CA LYS A 41 -11.65 3.92 6.55
C LYS A 41 -11.23 5.29 6.06
N GLY A 42 -11.85 5.76 4.98
CA GLY A 42 -11.57 7.07 4.37
C GLY A 42 -10.82 6.96 3.05
N TYR A 43 -9.95 7.93 2.76
CA TYR A 43 -9.28 8.04 1.47
C TYR A 43 -7.99 7.23 1.43
N LEU A 44 -7.96 6.21 0.57
CA LEU A 44 -6.78 5.39 0.34
C LEU A 44 -6.22 5.71 -1.05
N GLN A 45 -5.05 6.34 -1.14
CA GLN A 45 -4.36 6.54 -2.41
C GLN A 45 -3.34 5.42 -2.64
N THR A 46 -3.37 4.77 -3.82
CA THR A 46 -2.40 3.74 -4.19
C THR A 46 -1.76 4.01 -5.54
N ASP A 47 -0.68 3.29 -5.85
CA ASP A 47 0.08 3.38 -7.10
C ASP A 47 -0.58 2.65 -8.30
N GLY A 48 -1.75 2.04 -8.10
CA GLY A 48 -2.43 1.24 -9.12
C GLY A 48 -2.03 -0.23 -9.16
N PHE A 49 -1.18 -0.72 -8.24
CA PHE A 49 -0.83 -2.13 -8.18
C PHE A 49 -2.07 -3.03 -7.95
N ILE A 50 -2.19 -4.11 -8.73
CA ILE A 50 -3.35 -5.02 -8.69
C ILE A 50 -3.62 -5.62 -7.29
N GLY A 51 -2.59 -5.72 -6.45
CA GLY A 51 -2.72 -6.17 -5.05
C GLY A 51 -3.65 -5.31 -4.19
N TYR A 52 -4.04 -4.11 -4.66
CA TYR A 52 -4.97 -3.22 -3.97
C TYR A 52 -6.44 -3.36 -4.40
N GLN A 53 -6.78 -4.21 -5.38
CA GLN A 53 -8.18 -4.34 -5.84
C GLN A 53 -9.16 -4.70 -4.71
N ALA A 54 -8.72 -5.46 -3.71
CA ALA A 54 -9.53 -5.80 -2.54
C ALA A 54 -10.02 -4.58 -1.74
N TYR A 55 -9.36 -3.42 -1.83
CA TYR A 55 -9.78 -2.21 -1.13
C TYR A 55 -10.70 -1.32 -1.95
N GLY A 56 -10.65 -1.41 -3.29
CA GLY A 56 -11.57 -0.66 -4.16
C GLY A 56 -13.04 -1.06 -3.96
N ASN A 57 -13.27 -2.29 -3.48
CA ASN A 57 -14.61 -2.83 -3.23
C ASN A 57 -15.12 -2.60 -1.79
N LYS A 58 -14.35 -1.92 -0.93
CA LYS A 58 -14.79 -1.62 0.45
C LYS A 58 -15.63 -0.35 0.47
N SER A 59 -16.86 -0.46 0.97
CA SER A 59 -17.81 0.67 1.01
C SER A 59 -17.36 1.83 1.90
N ASP A 60 -16.49 1.59 2.88
CA ASP A 60 -15.93 2.58 3.79
C ASP A 60 -14.58 3.16 3.34
N VAL A 61 -14.12 2.79 2.13
CA VAL A 61 -12.87 3.26 1.53
C VAL A 61 -13.16 3.97 0.22
N THR A 62 -12.78 5.24 0.13
CA THR A 62 -12.69 5.93 -1.16
C THR A 62 -11.31 5.68 -1.74
N HIS A 63 -11.22 4.80 -2.73
CA HIS A 63 -9.96 4.47 -3.39
C HIS A 63 -9.59 5.56 -4.40
N LEU A 64 -8.36 6.07 -4.28
CA LEU A 64 -7.78 7.10 -5.14
C LEU A 64 -6.59 6.52 -5.91
N ALA A 65 -6.48 6.86 -7.19
CA ALA A 65 -5.30 6.54 -8.00
C ALA A 65 -4.22 7.62 -7.83
N CYS A 66 -2.95 7.21 -7.85
CA CYS A 66 -1.82 8.14 -7.80
C CYS A 66 -1.60 8.81 -9.17
N TRP A 67 -1.72 10.14 -9.23
CA TRP A 67 -1.47 10.91 -10.46
C TRP A 67 -0.03 10.79 -10.99
N ALA A 68 0.95 10.56 -10.12
CA ALA A 68 2.32 10.34 -10.59
C ALA A 68 2.46 9.03 -11.37
N HIS A 69 1.69 8.00 -11.02
CA HIS A 69 1.66 6.72 -11.76
C HIS A 69 0.81 6.84 -13.02
N ALA A 70 -0.37 7.46 -12.94
CA ALA A 70 -1.24 7.68 -14.10
C ALA A 70 -0.58 8.51 -15.23
N ARG A 71 0.41 9.36 -14.92
CA ARG A 71 1.17 10.11 -15.94
C ARG A 71 2.37 9.36 -16.53
N ARG A 72 2.77 8.24 -15.94
CA ARG A 72 3.90 7.42 -16.39
C ARG A 72 3.46 6.27 -17.30
N GLU A 73 2.20 5.88 -17.20
CA GLU A 73 1.50 4.99 -18.13
C GLU A 73 1.15 5.74 -19.43
#